data_AF-A0A1F6V727-F1
#
_entry.id   AF-A0A1F6V727-F1
#
_cell.length_a   1.000
_cell.length_b   1.000
_cell.length_c   1.000
_cell.angle_alpha   90.00
_cell.angle_beta   90.00
_cell.angle_gamma   90.00
#
_symmetry.space_group_name_H-M   'P 1'
#
loop_
_entity.id
_entity.type
_entity.pdbx_description
1 polymer ?
#
loop_
_entity_poly.entity_id
_entity_poly.type
_entity_poly.pdbx_seq_one_letter_code
_entity_poly.pdbx_strand_id
1 'polypeptide(L)'
;MWKFVKHHEFYLGSLIFLFSILWMVSFLGSYNWFVVLPLGISWIGMICLFDFFERKYFRHTIIPDTHMRKRKLFLIIAISLLFCVLLDGFGVFITQLWHYPFWSLKVYLSIAPFAYVAYSILLYILYEFVRDLVMRHKKVTTGSNVSRKIYVLLMKSELVLGIAGYILNILLITRMYSSLSFRFYILITFFVSTFCIFEYIGFRQNKQTLTHDILSGNWWPIIFIFIANAVAVIVIEFANTPFQVWTFANWPFDHIRFLNLPIVALLLWPIQFPVFLSMLRAVFPSREVVW
;
A
#
# COMPACT_ATOMS: atom_id res chain seq x y z
N MET A 1 -20.61 19.24 3.65
CA MET A 1 -20.01 17.90 3.89
C MET A 1 -18.55 17.99 4.36
N TRP A 2 -17.56 18.33 3.52
CA TRP A 2 -16.13 18.31 3.91
C TRP A 2 -15.76 19.17 5.14
N LYS A 3 -16.34 20.38 5.27
CA LYS A 3 -16.15 21.21 6.47
C LYS A 3 -16.65 20.54 7.76
N PHE A 4 -17.75 19.78 7.68
CA PHE A 4 -18.31 19.06 8.82
C PHE A 4 -17.42 17.88 9.23
N VAL A 5 -17.00 17.07 8.26
CA VAL A 5 -16.07 15.95 8.48
C VAL A 5 -14.79 16.48 9.15
N LYS A 6 -14.20 17.55 8.61
CA LYS A 6 -12.99 18.17 9.17
C LYS A 6 -13.18 18.67 10.62
N HIS A 7 -14.37 19.12 11.01
CA HIS A 7 -14.60 19.60 12.37
C HIS A 7 -14.81 18.46 13.39
N HIS A 8 -15.44 17.36 12.96
CA HIS A 8 -15.81 16.24 13.83
C HIS A 8 -14.98 14.98 13.59
N GLU A 9 -13.88 15.12 12.87
CA GLU A 9 -13.11 14.00 12.32
C GLU A 9 -12.65 12.99 13.38
N PHE A 10 -12.14 13.50 14.50
CA PHE A 10 -11.73 12.66 15.63
C PHE A 10 -12.91 11.85 16.17
N TYR A 11 -14.03 12.51 16.48
CA TYR A 11 -15.21 11.85 17.04
C TYR A 11 -15.84 10.87 16.05
N LEU A 12 -15.94 11.24 14.78
CA LEU A 12 -16.43 10.37 13.72
C LEU A 12 -15.51 9.16 13.54
N GLY A 13 -14.20 9.39 13.45
CA GLY A 13 -13.21 8.33 13.30
C GLY A 13 -13.21 7.35 14.48
N SER A 14 -13.21 7.86 15.71
CA SER A 14 -13.32 7.05 16.93
C SER A 14 -14.62 6.28 16.99
N LEU A 15 -15.76 6.93 16.71
CA LEU A 15 -17.07 6.28 16.75
C LEU A 15 -17.16 5.17 15.72
N ILE A 16 -16.74 5.44 14.48
CA ILE A 16 -16.74 4.45 13.39
C ILE A 16 -15.83 3.28 13.74
N PHE A 17 -14.61 3.55 14.20
CA PHE A 17 -13.64 2.51 14.53
C PHE A 17 -14.11 1.64 15.71
N LEU A 18 -14.59 2.26 16.80
CA LEU A 18 -15.11 1.54 17.96
C LEU A 18 -16.37 0.76 17.62
N PHE A 19 -17.31 1.35 16.89
CA PHE A 19 -18.52 0.66 16.45
C PHE A 19 -18.18 -0.54 15.56
N SER A 20 -17.25 -0.39 14.62
CA SER A 20 -16.75 -1.49 13.81
C SER A 20 -16.16 -2.62 14.66
N ILE A 21 -15.35 -2.30 15.67
CA ILE A 21 -14.80 -3.30 16.59
C ILE A 21 -15.90 -3.98 17.40
N LEU A 22 -16.83 -3.21 18.00
CA LEU A 22 -17.93 -3.75 18.80
C LEU A 22 -18.83 -4.66 17.97
N TRP A 23 -19.10 -4.28 16.73
CA TRP A 23 -19.84 -5.11 15.79
C TRP A 23 -19.08 -6.40 15.49
N MET A 24 -17.80 -6.30 15.14
CA MET A 24 -16.94 -7.46 14.91
C MET A 24 -16.97 -8.42 16.12
N VAL A 25 -16.80 -7.91 17.34
CA VAL A 25 -16.87 -8.71 18.57
C VAL A 25 -18.24 -9.37 18.76
N SER A 26 -19.33 -8.65 18.46
CA SER A 26 -20.70 -9.15 18.64
C SER A 26 -21.06 -10.30 17.68
N PHE A 27 -20.37 -10.40 16.55
CA PHE A 27 -20.62 -11.42 15.52
C PHE A 27 -19.43 -12.36 15.31
N LEU A 28 -18.55 -12.47 16.31
CA LEU A 28 -17.37 -13.33 16.25
C LEU A 28 -17.77 -14.79 15.96
N GLY A 29 -17.15 -15.39 14.94
CA GLY A 29 -17.47 -16.76 14.49
C GLY A 29 -18.67 -16.88 13.53
N SER A 30 -19.39 -15.78 13.23
CA SER A 30 -20.42 -15.77 12.19
C SER A 30 -19.81 -15.43 10.83
N TYR A 31 -19.84 -16.38 9.90
CA TYR A 31 -19.28 -16.23 8.56
C TYR A 31 -20.35 -15.77 7.55
N ASN A 32 -20.61 -14.47 7.49
CA ASN A 32 -21.47 -13.89 6.45
C ASN A 32 -20.99 -12.49 6.03
N TRP A 33 -21.45 -12.01 4.88
CA TRP A 33 -21.06 -10.71 4.31
C TRP A 33 -21.42 -9.51 5.22
N PHE A 34 -22.44 -9.64 6.06
CA PHE A 34 -22.88 -8.60 6.99
C PHE A 34 -21.87 -8.36 8.13
N VAL A 35 -21.07 -9.37 8.47
CA VAL A 35 -19.97 -9.26 9.44
C VAL A 35 -18.71 -8.65 8.81
N VAL A 36 -18.57 -8.67 7.48
CA VAL A 36 -17.40 -8.18 6.73
C VAL A 36 -17.44 -6.67 6.47
N LEU A 37 -18.63 -6.08 6.28
CA LEU A 37 -18.79 -4.63 6.06
C LEU A 37 -18.12 -3.73 7.13
N PRO A 38 -18.26 -4.01 8.44
CA PRO A 38 -17.58 -3.27 9.50
C PRO A 38 -16.05 -3.22 9.36
N LEU A 39 -15.43 -4.24 8.75
CA LEU A 39 -13.98 -4.26 8.51
C LEU A 39 -13.57 -3.13 7.57
N GLY A 40 -14.22 -3.00 6.41
CA GLY A 40 -13.94 -1.92 5.46
C GLY A 40 -14.30 -0.53 6.03
N ILE A 41 -15.36 -0.46 6.82
CA ILE A 41 -15.77 0.76 7.53
C ILE A 41 -14.71 1.18 8.58
N SER A 42 -14.05 0.20 9.23
CA SER A 42 -13.01 0.49 10.23
C SER A 42 -11.82 1.25 9.62
N TRP A 43 -11.48 0.98 8.35
CA TRP A 43 -10.41 1.68 7.65
C TRP A 43 -10.76 3.14 7.40
N ILE A 44 -12.03 3.45 7.12
CA ILE A 44 -12.52 4.84 7.03
C ILE A 44 -12.37 5.54 8.38
N GLY A 45 -12.72 4.85 9.47
CA GLY A 45 -12.52 5.35 10.83
C GLY A 45 -11.05 5.69 11.11
N MET A 46 -10.13 4.80 10.72
CA MET A 46 -8.69 5.03 10.84
C MET A 46 -8.20 6.19 9.98
N ILE A 47 -8.64 6.29 8.73
CA ILE A 47 -8.29 7.40 7.84
C ILE A 47 -8.66 8.74 8.50
N CYS A 48 -9.85 8.86 9.06
CA CYS A 48 -10.26 10.05 9.81
C CYS A 48 -9.40 10.30 11.05
N LEU A 49 -9.10 9.26 11.83
CA LEU A 49 -8.28 9.41 13.04
C LEU A 49 -6.86 9.89 12.71
N PHE A 50 -6.20 9.25 11.75
CA PHE A 50 -4.84 9.61 11.39
C PHE A 50 -4.75 10.95 10.65
N ASP A 51 -5.71 11.29 9.78
CA ASP A 51 -5.76 12.63 9.16
C ASP A 51 -6.04 13.75 10.19
N PHE A 52 -6.86 13.47 11.22
CA PHE A 52 -7.00 14.38 12.36
C PHE A 52 -5.68 14.59 13.10
N PHE A 53 -4.96 13.51 13.43
CA PHE A 53 -3.68 13.61 14.12
C PHE A 53 -2.63 14.34 13.27
N GLU A 54 -2.58 14.04 11.97
CA GLU A 54 -1.70 14.70 11.01
C GLU A 54 -1.93 16.21 10.99
N ARG A 55 -3.21 16.61 10.92
CA ARG A 55 -3.60 18.02 10.92
C ARG A 55 -3.30 18.70 12.25
N LYS A 56 -3.57 18.02 13.37
CA LYS A 56 -3.36 18.57 14.71
C LYS A 56 -1.87 18.79 15.01
N TYR A 57 -1.01 17.87 14.60
CA TYR A 57 0.40 17.90 14.97
C TYR A 57 1.33 18.49 13.91
N PHE A 58 1.00 18.36 12.62
CA PHE A 58 1.88 18.70 11.50
C PHE A 58 1.23 19.64 10.47
N ARG A 59 -0.05 20.00 10.63
CA ARG A 59 -0.81 20.90 9.73
C ARG A 59 -0.99 20.38 8.29
N HIS A 60 -0.71 19.11 8.05
CA HIS A 60 -1.00 18.41 6.81
C HIS A 60 -2.38 17.73 6.89
N THR A 61 -3.06 17.60 5.76
CA THR A 61 -4.34 16.87 5.65
C THR A 61 -4.51 16.43 4.20
N ILE A 62 -5.01 15.21 4.05
CA ILE A 62 -5.44 14.59 2.80
C ILE A 62 -6.89 14.98 2.49
N ILE A 63 -7.69 15.28 3.53
CA ILE A 63 -9.07 15.71 3.33
C ILE A 63 -9.09 17.03 2.52
N PRO A 64 -9.77 17.03 1.37
CA PRO A 64 -9.66 18.13 0.42
C PRO A 64 -10.45 19.35 0.89
N ASP A 65 -9.74 20.40 1.29
CA ASP A 65 -10.31 21.74 1.54
C ASP A 65 -9.93 22.76 0.45
N THR A 66 -9.02 22.42 -0.46
CA THR A 66 -8.62 23.25 -1.62
C THR A 66 -8.68 22.47 -2.93
N HIS A 67 -8.74 23.17 -4.07
CA HIS A 67 -8.73 22.53 -5.40
C HIS A 67 -7.48 21.68 -5.65
N MET A 68 -6.31 22.15 -5.21
CA MET A 68 -5.05 21.40 -5.33
C MET A 68 -5.07 20.10 -4.52
N ARG A 69 -5.66 20.10 -3.32
CA ARG A 69 -5.84 18.91 -2.50
C ARG A 69 -6.87 17.93 -3.08
N LYS A 70 -7.94 18.44 -3.71
CA LYS A 70 -8.87 17.59 -4.49
C LYS A 70 -8.16 16.84 -5.60
N ARG A 71 -7.30 17.54 -6.36
CA ARG A 71 -6.50 16.93 -7.42
C ARG A 71 -5.54 15.87 -6.85
N LYS A 72 -4.85 16.16 -5.74
CA LYS A 72 -3.98 15.20 -5.03
C LYS A 72 -4.77 13.95 -4.63
N LEU A 73 -5.92 14.10 -3.97
CA LEU A 73 -6.77 12.97 -3.59
C LEU A 73 -7.23 12.16 -4.81
N PHE A 74 -7.67 12.84 -5.89
CA PHE A 74 -8.08 12.16 -7.12
C PHE A 74 -6.95 11.30 -7.70
N LEU A 75 -5.72 11.82 -7.74
CA LEU A 75 -4.56 11.06 -8.20
C LEU A 75 -4.28 9.86 -7.30
N ILE A 76 -4.36 10.03 -5.97
CA ILE A 76 -4.19 8.92 -5.02
C ILE A 76 -5.25 7.85 -5.30
N ILE A 77 -6.52 8.22 -5.45
CA ILE A 77 -7.62 7.29 -5.75
C ILE A 77 -7.35 6.55 -7.06
N ALA A 78 -7.02 7.28 -8.14
CA ALA A 78 -6.77 6.68 -9.45
C ALA A 78 -5.60 5.68 -9.42
N ILE A 79 -4.50 6.04 -8.74
CA ILE A 79 -3.34 5.16 -8.57
C ILE A 79 -3.68 3.97 -7.67
N SER A 80 -4.49 4.15 -6.64
CA SER A 80 -4.94 3.07 -5.77
C SER A 80 -5.80 2.05 -6.53
N LEU A 81 -6.67 2.52 -7.44
CA LEU A 81 -7.47 1.64 -8.30
C LEU A 81 -6.59 0.87 -9.29
N LEU A 82 -5.60 1.53 -9.91
CA LEU A 82 -4.63 0.83 -10.75
C LEU A 82 -3.84 -0.20 -9.93
N PHE A 83 -3.38 0.20 -8.75
CA PHE A 83 -2.65 -0.66 -7.83
C PHE A 83 -3.48 -1.87 -7.39
N CYS A 84 -4.78 -1.71 -7.15
CA CYS A 84 -5.72 -2.81 -6.89
C CYS A 84 -5.73 -3.83 -8.03
N VAL A 85 -5.86 -3.36 -9.28
CA VAL A 85 -5.84 -4.23 -10.47
C VAL A 85 -4.52 -4.99 -10.55
N LEU A 86 -3.38 -4.34 -10.25
CA LEU A 86 -2.08 -5.00 -10.25
C LEU A 86 -1.96 -6.01 -9.10
N LEU A 87 -2.34 -5.62 -7.87
CA LEU A 87 -2.18 -6.42 -6.67
C LEU A 87 -3.06 -7.67 -6.70
N ASP A 88 -4.37 -7.52 -6.85
CA ASP A 88 -5.29 -8.67 -6.87
C ASP A 88 -5.29 -9.38 -8.23
N GLY A 89 -5.02 -8.67 -9.32
CA GLY A 89 -4.79 -9.29 -10.63
C GLY A 89 -3.72 -10.37 -10.55
N PHE A 90 -2.57 -10.05 -9.97
CA PHE A 90 -1.49 -11.02 -9.80
C PHE A 90 -1.67 -11.90 -8.57
N GLY A 91 -1.99 -11.33 -7.42
CA GLY A 91 -2.11 -12.01 -6.14
C GLY A 91 -3.25 -13.01 -6.06
N VAL A 92 -4.45 -12.62 -6.50
CA VAL A 92 -5.66 -13.45 -6.39
C VAL A 92 -5.85 -14.29 -7.65
N PHE A 93 -5.83 -13.66 -8.83
CA PHE A 93 -6.26 -14.33 -10.05
C PHE A 93 -5.15 -15.14 -10.72
N ILE A 94 -3.91 -14.63 -10.77
CA ILE A 94 -2.79 -15.33 -11.44
C ILE A 94 -2.10 -16.32 -10.49
N THR A 95 -1.71 -15.85 -9.31
CA THR A 95 -0.86 -16.61 -8.37
C THR A 95 -1.65 -17.29 -7.25
N GLN A 96 -2.89 -16.85 -6.99
CA GLN A 96 -3.76 -17.40 -5.94
C GLN A 96 -3.08 -17.43 -4.56
N LEU A 97 -2.27 -16.42 -4.26
CA LEU A 97 -1.56 -16.26 -2.98
C LEU A 97 -2.52 -15.85 -1.85
N TRP A 98 -3.68 -15.29 -2.18
CA TRP A 98 -4.80 -15.15 -1.27
C TRP A 98 -6.10 -15.26 -2.06
N HIS A 99 -7.19 -15.56 -1.37
CA HIS A 99 -8.52 -15.61 -1.95
C HIS A 99 -9.57 -15.12 -0.94
N TYR A 100 -10.74 -14.73 -1.46
CA TYR A 100 -11.87 -14.23 -0.68
C TYR A 100 -12.96 -15.31 -0.60
N PRO A 101 -12.99 -16.14 0.45
CA PRO A 101 -13.86 -17.32 0.51
C PRO A 101 -15.35 -17.01 0.43
N PHE A 102 -15.76 -15.82 0.88
CA PHE A 102 -17.17 -15.43 1.00
C PHE A 102 -17.67 -14.56 -0.15
N TRP A 103 -16.83 -14.22 -1.12
CA TRP A 103 -17.15 -13.21 -2.13
C TRP A 103 -17.39 -13.87 -3.48
N SER A 104 -18.62 -13.76 -3.99
CA SER A 104 -18.84 -13.97 -5.42
C SER A 104 -18.08 -12.92 -6.22
N LEU A 105 -17.73 -13.22 -7.48
CA LEU A 105 -17.03 -12.28 -8.35
C LEU A 105 -17.74 -10.91 -8.43
N LYS A 106 -19.08 -10.90 -8.43
CA LYS A 106 -19.89 -9.67 -8.45
C LYS A 106 -19.70 -8.83 -7.18
N VAL A 107 -19.73 -9.49 -6.02
CA VAL A 107 -19.50 -8.83 -4.71
C VAL A 107 -18.07 -8.31 -4.63
N TYR A 108 -17.10 -9.13 -5.05
CA TYR A 108 -15.69 -8.76 -5.10
C TYR A 108 -15.46 -7.50 -5.95
N LEU A 109 -15.96 -7.47 -7.19
CA LEU A 109 -15.81 -6.32 -8.09
C LEU A 109 -16.51 -5.05 -7.56
N SER A 110 -17.52 -5.21 -6.71
CA SER A 110 -18.26 -4.09 -6.10
C SER A 110 -17.56 -3.53 -4.87
N ILE A 111 -16.79 -4.32 -4.13
CA ILE A 111 -16.19 -3.93 -2.83
C ILE A 111 -14.70 -3.68 -2.94
N ALA A 112 -13.96 -4.55 -3.64
CA ALA A 112 -12.51 -4.51 -3.70
C ALA A 112 -11.96 -3.13 -4.12
N PRO A 113 -12.48 -2.45 -5.18
CA PRO A 113 -11.98 -1.13 -5.57
C PRO A 113 -12.02 -0.11 -4.42
N PHE A 114 -13.09 -0.09 -3.63
CA PHE A 114 -13.23 0.84 -2.51
C PHE A 114 -12.34 0.46 -1.33
N ALA A 115 -12.24 -0.84 -1.02
CA ALA A 115 -11.36 -1.34 0.02
C ALA A 115 -9.90 -0.97 -0.31
N TYR A 116 -9.45 -1.20 -1.54
CA TYR A 116 -8.09 -0.86 -1.96
C TYR A 116 -7.81 0.64 -1.95
N VAL A 117 -8.77 1.47 -2.36
CA VAL A 117 -8.65 2.92 -2.23
C VAL A 117 -8.48 3.32 -0.76
N ALA A 118 -9.29 2.77 0.14
CA ALA A 118 -9.16 3.04 1.57
C ALA A 118 -7.81 2.55 2.13
N TYR A 119 -7.39 1.34 1.77
CA TYR A 119 -6.10 0.77 2.17
C TYR A 119 -4.91 1.63 1.73
N SER A 120 -4.86 1.99 0.43
CA SER A 120 -3.80 2.82 -0.12
C SER A 120 -3.78 4.24 0.46
N ILE A 121 -4.95 4.83 0.72
CA ILE A 121 -5.05 6.12 1.42
C ILE A 121 -4.52 5.99 2.85
N LEU A 122 -4.93 4.97 3.59
CA LEU A 122 -4.49 4.73 4.96
C LEU A 122 -2.97 4.55 5.02
N LEU A 123 -2.40 3.72 4.14
CA LEU A 123 -0.95 3.55 4.02
C LEU A 123 -0.23 4.86 3.74
N TYR A 124 -0.76 5.67 2.83
CA TYR A 124 -0.18 6.96 2.50
C TYR A 124 -0.24 7.94 3.69
N ILE A 125 -1.35 8.00 4.43
CA ILE A 125 -1.46 8.82 5.66
C ILE A 125 -0.46 8.34 6.71
N LEU A 126 -0.40 7.04 6.97
CA LEU A 126 0.51 6.46 7.95
C LEU A 126 1.97 6.75 7.60
N TYR A 127 2.32 6.69 6.32
CA TYR A 127 3.65 7.05 5.85
C TYR A 127 3.99 8.52 6.11
N GLU A 128 3.10 9.46 5.76
CA GLU A 128 3.31 10.89 6.00
C GLU A 128 3.39 11.18 7.52
N PHE A 129 2.50 10.56 8.31
CA PHE A 129 2.48 10.70 9.76
C PHE A 129 3.78 10.22 10.42
N VAL A 130 4.26 9.02 10.05
CA VAL A 130 5.52 8.48 10.57
C VAL A 130 6.70 9.35 10.15
N ARG A 131 6.73 9.79 8.88
CA ARG A 131 7.78 10.70 8.40
C ARG A 131 7.82 11.96 9.23
N ASP A 132 6.69 12.66 9.38
CA ASP A 132 6.62 13.95 10.06
C ASP A 132 6.95 13.82 11.54
N LEU A 133 6.54 12.71 12.18
CA LEU A 133 6.90 12.39 13.55
C LEU A 133 8.41 12.28 13.73
N VAL A 134 9.10 11.57 12.83
CA VAL A 134 10.56 11.39 12.90
C VAL A 134 11.30 12.69 12.55
N MET A 135 10.89 13.36 11.48
CA MET A 135 11.50 14.61 11.00
C MET A 135 11.39 15.75 12.02
N ARG A 136 10.35 15.76 12.86
CA ARG A 136 10.20 16.73 13.95
C ARG A 136 11.30 16.60 15.01
N HIS A 137 11.77 15.37 15.28
CA HIS A 137 12.72 15.08 16.36
C HIS A 137 14.16 14.95 15.87
N LYS A 138 14.38 14.80 14.55
CA LYS A 138 15.70 14.61 13.98
C LYS A 138 15.81 15.33 12.64
N LYS A 139 16.83 16.19 12.49
CA LYS A 139 17.26 16.64 11.17
C LYS A 139 17.82 15.44 10.44
N VAL A 140 17.02 14.89 9.53
CA VAL A 140 17.48 13.86 8.61
C VAL A 140 18.53 14.46 7.70
N THR A 141 19.75 13.95 7.80
CA THR A 141 20.82 14.27 6.87
C THR A 141 20.42 13.74 5.50
N THR A 142 20.22 14.65 4.55
CA THR A 142 20.18 14.30 3.13
C THR A 142 21.47 13.59 2.79
N GLY A 143 21.38 12.46 2.10
CA GLY A 143 22.51 11.60 1.80
C GLY A 143 23.64 12.30 1.03
N SER A 144 24.74 11.56 0.86
CA SER A 144 25.89 11.99 0.06
C SER A 144 25.54 12.22 -1.41
N ASN A 145 26.34 13.06 -2.10
CA ASN A 145 26.16 13.30 -3.53
C ASN A 145 26.45 12.03 -4.33
N VAL A 146 25.43 11.49 -5.00
CA VAL A 146 25.57 10.37 -5.93
C VAL A 146 26.14 10.87 -7.25
N SER A 147 27.13 10.18 -7.79
CA SER A 147 27.66 10.50 -9.14
C SER A 147 26.53 10.41 -10.17
N ARG A 148 26.29 11.52 -10.88
CA ARG A 148 25.25 11.61 -11.92
C ARG A 148 25.38 10.50 -12.97
N LYS A 149 26.61 10.13 -13.35
CA LYS A 149 26.86 9.05 -14.33
C LYS A 149 26.38 7.70 -13.80
N ILE A 150 26.67 7.39 -12.53
CA ILE A 150 26.26 6.14 -11.88
C ILE A 150 24.74 6.10 -11.76
N TYR A 151 24.12 7.19 -11.30
CA TYR A 151 22.66 7.27 -11.16
C TYR A 151 21.95 7.06 -12.51
N VAL A 152 22.39 7.76 -13.57
CA VAL A 152 21.82 7.59 -14.92
C VAL A 152 21.97 6.14 -15.43
N LEU A 153 23.11 5.50 -15.19
CA LEU A 153 23.34 4.11 -15.57
C LEU A 153 22.36 3.18 -14.85
N LEU A 154 22.25 3.31 -13.52
CA LEU A 154 21.35 2.50 -12.71
C LEU A 154 19.89 2.66 -13.13
N MET A 155 19.41 3.88 -13.36
CA MET A 155 18.03 4.09 -13.82
C MET A 155 17.75 3.43 -15.18
N LYS A 156 18.71 3.45 -16.11
CA LYS A 156 18.58 2.73 -17.38
C LYS A 156 18.58 1.22 -17.18
N SER A 157 19.44 0.72 -16.29
CA SER A 157 19.47 -0.70 -15.93
C SER A 157 18.16 -1.14 -15.29
N GLU A 158 17.57 -0.35 -14.39
CA GLU A 158 16.26 -0.60 -13.81
C GLU A 158 15.17 -0.71 -14.89
N LEU A 159 15.13 0.21 -15.86
CA LEU A 159 14.18 0.09 -16.98
C LEU A 159 14.33 -1.24 -17.72
N VAL A 160 15.57 -1.62 -18.07
CA VAL A 160 15.85 -2.87 -18.78
C VAL A 160 15.41 -4.07 -17.94
N LEU A 161 15.74 -4.08 -16.64
CA LEU A 161 15.33 -5.13 -15.70
C LEU A 161 13.81 -5.19 -15.55
N GLY A 162 13.13 -4.04 -15.52
CA GLY A 162 11.68 -3.97 -15.44
C GLY A 162 11.02 -4.58 -16.67
N ILE A 163 11.46 -4.21 -17.87
CA ILE A 163 10.94 -4.80 -19.12
C ILE A 163 11.24 -6.31 -19.18
N ALA A 164 12.48 -6.72 -18.86
CA ALA A 164 12.87 -8.11 -18.85
C ALA A 164 12.06 -8.94 -17.84
N GLY A 165 11.78 -8.39 -16.66
CA GLY A 165 10.98 -9.05 -15.63
C GLY A 165 9.50 -9.19 -16.02
N TYR A 166 8.92 -8.24 -16.76
CA TYR A 166 7.59 -8.42 -17.38
C TYR A 166 7.60 -9.52 -18.44
N ILE A 167 8.60 -9.55 -19.32
CA ILE A 167 8.75 -10.62 -20.33
C ILE A 167 8.86 -11.98 -19.63
N LEU A 168 9.70 -12.07 -18.60
CA LEU A 168 9.86 -13.27 -17.79
C LEU A 168 8.54 -13.69 -17.15
N ASN A 169 7.77 -12.76 -16.59
CA ASN A 169 6.45 -13.05 -16.03
C ASN A 169 5.50 -13.64 -17.09
N ILE A 170 5.45 -13.07 -18.29
CA ILE A 170 4.62 -13.61 -19.38
C ILE A 170 5.05 -15.04 -19.72
N LEU A 171 6.36 -15.29 -19.83
CA LEU A 171 6.90 -16.63 -20.08
C LEU A 171 6.60 -17.62 -18.94
N LEU A 172 6.67 -17.18 -17.68
CA LEU A 172 6.37 -18.02 -16.52
C LEU A 172 4.88 -18.36 -16.42
N ILE A 173 4.01 -17.37 -16.65
CA ILE A 173 2.55 -17.55 -16.63
C ILE A 173 2.12 -18.50 -17.76
N THR A 174 2.63 -18.30 -18.97
CA THR A 174 2.29 -19.15 -20.14
C THR A 174 2.79 -20.58 -20.02
N ARG A 175 3.88 -20.82 -19.29
CA ARG A 175 4.44 -22.17 -19.09
C ARG A 175 3.78 -22.96 -17.96
N MET A 176 2.80 -22.38 -17.25
CA MET A 176 2.01 -22.99 -16.16
C MET A 176 2.73 -24.13 -15.41
N TYR A 177 3.79 -23.80 -14.67
CA TYR A 177 4.37 -24.76 -13.74
C TYR A 177 3.52 -24.83 -12.47
N SER A 178 3.00 -26.02 -12.18
CA SER A 178 2.12 -26.34 -11.05
C SER A 178 2.73 -26.13 -9.66
N SER A 179 4.01 -25.75 -9.55
CA SER A 179 4.67 -25.62 -8.24
C SER A 179 4.31 -24.32 -7.52
N LEU A 180 4.08 -24.44 -6.22
CA LEU A 180 3.88 -23.34 -5.26
C LEU A 180 5.00 -22.29 -5.32
N SER A 181 6.26 -22.73 -5.40
CA SER A 181 7.43 -21.83 -5.45
C SER A 181 7.38 -20.90 -6.67
N PHE A 182 6.90 -21.36 -7.82
CA PHE A 182 6.85 -20.53 -9.04
C PHE A 182 5.80 -19.41 -8.95
N ARG A 183 4.65 -19.66 -8.32
CA ARG A 183 3.58 -18.66 -8.16
C ARG A 183 4.06 -17.45 -7.35
N PHE A 184 4.81 -17.72 -6.30
CA PHE A 184 5.47 -16.70 -5.48
C PHE A 184 6.42 -15.81 -6.30
N TYR A 185 7.30 -16.42 -7.12
CA TYR A 185 8.27 -15.67 -7.92
C TYR A 185 7.63 -14.79 -8.99
N ILE A 186 6.48 -15.20 -9.54
CA ILE A 186 5.69 -14.38 -10.48
C ILE A 186 5.29 -13.07 -9.79
N LEU A 187 4.70 -13.11 -8.59
CA LEU A 187 4.28 -11.90 -7.88
C LEU A 187 5.47 -10.95 -7.59
N ILE A 188 6.57 -11.49 -7.05
CA ILE A 188 7.74 -10.67 -6.69
C ILE A 188 8.39 -10.06 -7.91
N THR A 189 8.61 -10.85 -8.97
CA THR A 189 9.21 -10.35 -10.21
C THR A 189 8.32 -9.26 -10.81
N PHE A 190 7.00 -9.43 -10.77
CA PHE A 190 6.05 -8.44 -11.26
C PHE A 190 6.10 -7.13 -10.46
N PHE A 191 6.14 -7.18 -9.13
CA PHE A 191 6.27 -5.96 -8.30
C PHE A 191 7.59 -5.25 -8.51
N VAL A 192 8.71 -5.97 -8.51
CA VAL A 192 10.04 -5.39 -8.78
C VAL A 192 10.06 -4.76 -10.17
N SER A 193 9.48 -5.43 -11.18
CA SER A 193 9.40 -4.89 -12.53
C SER A 193 8.57 -3.60 -12.59
N THR A 194 7.43 -3.59 -11.90
CA THR A 194 6.56 -2.42 -11.80
C THR A 194 7.31 -1.26 -11.14
N PHE A 195 7.94 -1.50 -9.99
CA PHE A 195 8.76 -0.53 -9.27
C PHE A 195 9.84 0.08 -10.19
N CYS A 196 10.66 -0.75 -10.84
CA CYS A 196 11.74 -0.28 -11.71
C CYS A 196 11.25 0.61 -12.87
N ILE A 197 10.13 0.26 -13.51
CA ILE A 197 9.55 1.08 -14.58
C ILE A 197 9.10 2.44 -14.05
N PHE A 198 8.40 2.46 -12.92
CA PHE A 198 7.89 3.72 -12.35
C PHE A 198 8.99 4.61 -11.76
N GLU A 199 10.04 4.03 -11.17
CA GLU A 199 11.25 4.74 -10.79
C GLU A 199 11.91 5.40 -12.01
N TYR A 200 12.04 4.69 -13.14
CA TYR A 200 12.57 5.27 -14.38
C TYR A 200 11.70 6.40 -14.92
N ILE A 201 10.37 6.25 -14.90
CA ILE A 201 9.45 7.33 -15.30
C ILE A 201 9.65 8.57 -14.40
N GLY A 202 9.74 8.37 -13.09
CA GLY A 202 10.03 9.46 -12.13
C GLY A 202 11.36 10.15 -12.43
N PHE A 203 12.42 9.37 -12.68
CA PHE A 203 13.72 9.88 -13.08
C PHE A 203 13.66 10.73 -14.36
N ARG A 204 12.96 10.25 -15.40
CA ARG A 204 12.79 10.98 -16.67
C ARG A 204 12.06 12.31 -16.50
N GLN A 205 11.24 12.42 -15.46
CA GLN A 205 10.52 13.65 -15.10
C GLN A 205 11.33 14.56 -14.17
N ASN A 206 12.60 14.24 -13.91
CA ASN A 206 13.48 14.95 -12.96
C ASN A 206 12.91 15.00 -11.53
N LYS A 207 12.26 13.92 -11.10
CA LYS A 207 11.79 13.75 -9.72
C LYS A 207 12.82 12.95 -8.93
N GLN A 208 12.82 13.17 -7.62
CA GLN A 208 13.58 12.35 -6.69
C GLN A 208 12.93 10.97 -6.57
N THR A 209 13.72 9.93 -6.81
CA THR A 209 13.29 8.53 -6.83
C THR A 209 13.76 7.81 -5.56
N LEU A 210 13.10 6.72 -5.19
CA LEU A 210 13.49 5.92 -4.02
C LEU A 210 14.89 5.32 -4.19
N THR A 211 15.23 4.91 -5.43
CA THR A 211 16.57 4.47 -5.79
C THR A 211 17.61 5.55 -5.51
N HIS A 212 17.34 6.81 -5.87
CA HIS A 212 18.26 7.90 -5.56
C HIS A 212 18.48 8.07 -4.05
N ASP A 213 17.43 7.98 -3.24
CA ASP A 213 17.54 8.09 -1.78
C ASP A 213 18.45 7.03 -1.21
N ILE A 214 18.23 5.77 -1.60
CA ILE A 214 19.05 4.64 -1.17
C ILE A 214 20.52 4.85 -1.56
N LEU A 215 20.77 5.24 -2.81
CA LEU A 215 22.13 5.47 -3.32
C LEU A 215 22.84 6.63 -2.61
N SER A 216 22.09 7.67 -2.22
CA SER A 216 22.64 8.78 -1.45
C SER A 216 22.93 8.37 0.01
N GLY A 217 22.41 7.25 0.48
CA GLY A 217 22.48 6.81 1.88
C GLY A 217 21.33 7.35 2.75
N ASN A 218 20.30 7.95 2.13
CA ASN A 218 19.08 8.35 2.80
C ASN A 218 18.11 7.16 2.93
N TRP A 219 18.24 6.39 4.00
CA TRP A 219 17.41 5.20 4.27
C TRP A 219 16.09 5.51 4.98
N TRP A 220 15.89 6.75 5.44
CA TRP A 220 14.67 7.17 6.11
C TRP A 220 13.37 6.86 5.37
N PRO A 221 13.28 7.04 4.04
CA PRO A 221 12.06 6.72 3.31
C PRO A 221 11.70 5.24 3.48
N ILE A 222 12.67 4.33 3.37
CA ILE A 222 12.47 2.89 3.57
C ILE A 222 12.03 2.57 5.00
N ILE A 223 12.60 3.24 6.00
CA ILE A 223 12.20 3.08 7.40
C ILE A 223 10.74 3.52 7.60
N PHE A 224 10.34 4.67 7.04
CA PHE A 224 8.96 5.17 7.15
C PHE A 224 7.97 4.22 6.47
N ILE A 225 8.33 3.73 5.28
CA ILE A 225 7.58 2.70 4.56
C ILE A 225 7.38 1.46 5.45
N PHE A 226 8.45 0.96 6.07
CA PHE A 226 8.40 -0.25 6.89
C PHE A 226 7.49 -0.06 8.11
N ILE A 227 7.65 1.05 8.85
CA ILE A 227 6.82 1.33 10.03
C ILE A 227 5.34 1.52 9.64
N ALA A 228 5.06 2.30 8.59
CA ALA A 228 3.69 2.53 8.13
C ALA A 228 3.01 1.22 7.71
N ASN A 229 3.73 0.35 7.00
CA ASN A 229 3.20 -0.97 6.62
C ASN A 229 3.03 -1.90 7.83
N ALA A 230 3.96 -1.92 8.77
CA ALA A 230 3.83 -2.74 9.98
C ALA A 230 2.56 -2.36 10.76
N VAL A 231 2.31 -1.06 10.96
CA VAL A 231 1.09 -0.57 11.61
C VAL A 231 -0.15 -0.96 10.81
N ALA A 232 -0.16 -0.73 9.49
CA ALA A 232 -1.29 -1.06 8.64
C ALA A 232 -1.60 -2.57 8.67
N VAL A 233 -0.60 -3.43 8.46
CA VAL A 233 -0.74 -4.89 8.43
C VAL A 233 -1.23 -5.41 9.77
N ILE A 234 -0.65 -4.96 10.88
CA ILE A 234 -1.09 -5.40 12.21
C ILE A 234 -2.57 -5.09 12.40
N VAL A 235 -3.01 -3.87 12.10
CA VAL A 235 -4.42 -3.50 12.31
C VAL A 235 -5.35 -4.24 11.35
N ILE A 236 -4.99 -4.31 10.08
CA ILE A 236 -5.78 -4.95 9.03
C ILE A 236 -5.94 -6.44 9.30
N GLU A 237 -4.83 -7.13 9.58
CA GLU A 237 -4.85 -8.57 9.75
C GLU A 237 -5.36 -9.00 11.12
N PHE A 238 -5.14 -8.20 12.17
CA PHE A 238 -5.80 -8.44 13.45
C PHE A 238 -7.33 -8.42 13.28
N ALA A 239 -7.85 -7.49 12.48
CA ALA A 239 -9.27 -7.40 12.21
C ALA A 239 -9.76 -8.47 11.22
N ASN A 240 -8.93 -8.92 10.27
CA ASN A 240 -9.25 -10.02 9.36
C ASN A 240 -9.24 -11.40 10.04
N THR A 241 -8.32 -11.63 10.98
CA THR A 241 -8.08 -12.93 11.64
C THR A 241 -9.35 -13.64 12.13
N PRO A 242 -10.29 -13.00 12.87
CA PRO A 242 -11.48 -13.67 13.36
C PRO A 242 -12.52 -14.02 12.27
N PHE A 243 -12.50 -13.34 11.13
CA PHE A 243 -13.53 -13.48 10.08
C PHE A 243 -13.02 -14.18 8.82
N GLN A 244 -11.71 -14.18 8.60
CA GLN A 244 -11.08 -14.77 7.41
C GLN A 244 -11.70 -14.21 6.12
N VAL A 245 -11.88 -12.88 6.05
CA VAL A 245 -12.44 -12.17 4.89
C VAL A 245 -11.62 -12.46 3.65
N TRP A 246 -10.31 -12.49 3.81
CA TRP A 246 -9.39 -13.17 2.90
C TRP A 246 -8.55 -14.18 3.67
N THR A 247 -8.17 -15.22 2.96
CA THR A 247 -7.32 -16.29 3.46
C THR A 247 -6.08 -16.41 2.59
N PHE A 248 -4.92 -16.45 3.23
CA PHE A 248 -3.65 -16.69 2.56
C PHE A 248 -3.53 -18.15 2.16
N ALA A 249 -3.16 -18.40 0.90
CA ALA A 249 -2.97 -19.72 0.33
C ALA A 249 -1.69 -19.72 -0.51
N ASN A 250 -1.12 -20.87 -0.77
CA ASN A 250 -0.01 -21.02 -1.72
C ASN A 250 1.28 -20.22 -1.42
N TRP A 251 1.46 -19.72 -0.19
CA TRP A 251 2.70 -19.05 0.21
C TRP A 251 3.80 -20.07 0.50
N PRO A 252 5.07 -19.76 0.18
CA PRO A 252 6.18 -20.55 0.70
C PRO A 252 6.20 -20.46 2.23
N PHE A 253 6.52 -21.58 2.89
CA PHE A 253 6.58 -21.69 4.34
C PHE A 253 5.27 -21.29 5.06
N ASP A 254 4.11 -21.60 4.46
CA ASP A 254 2.78 -21.31 5.01
C ASP A 254 2.47 -21.95 6.37
N HIS A 255 3.23 -22.97 6.78
CA HIS A 255 3.16 -23.59 8.10
C HIS A 255 3.76 -22.69 9.21
N ILE A 256 4.63 -21.73 8.87
CA ILE A 256 5.20 -20.80 9.83
C ILE A 256 4.33 -19.54 9.85
N ARG A 257 3.56 -19.36 10.94
CA ARG A 257 2.53 -18.31 11.03
C ARG A 257 2.69 -17.40 12.23
N PHE A 258 2.31 -16.14 12.05
CA PHE A 258 2.12 -15.14 13.11
C PHE A 258 0.75 -14.50 12.92
N LEU A 259 -0.11 -14.48 13.95
CA LEU A 259 -1.51 -14.02 13.84
C LEU A 259 -2.27 -14.69 12.68
N ASN A 260 -2.09 -16.00 12.49
CA ASN A 260 -2.63 -16.78 11.35
C ASN A 260 -2.15 -16.37 9.95
N LEU A 261 -1.21 -15.43 9.84
CA LEU A 261 -0.57 -15.01 8.59
C LEU A 261 0.70 -15.82 8.34
N PRO A 262 0.96 -16.30 7.11
CA PRO A 262 2.28 -16.78 6.73
C PRO A 262 3.34 -15.70 6.99
N ILE A 263 4.45 -16.05 7.65
CA ILE A 263 5.53 -15.08 7.93
C ILE A 263 6.05 -14.44 6.64
N VAL A 264 6.12 -15.19 5.54
CA VAL A 264 6.57 -14.66 4.25
C VAL A 264 5.62 -13.58 3.72
N ALA A 265 4.31 -13.75 3.92
CA ALA A 265 3.33 -12.72 3.55
C ALA A 265 3.57 -11.45 4.38
N LEU A 266 3.77 -11.58 5.70
CA LEU A 266 4.07 -10.46 6.60
C LEU A 266 5.33 -9.68 6.20
N LEU A 267 6.40 -10.39 5.84
CA LEU A 267 7.69 -9.78 5.48
C LEU A 267 7.67 -9.07 4.12
N LEU A 268 6.84 -9.55 3.19
CA LEU A 268 6.81 -9.05 1.81
C LEU A 268 5.66 -8.08 1.56
N TRP A 269 4.68 -8.03 2.46
CA TRP A 269 3.61 -7.02 2.42
C TRP A 269 4.16 -5.60 2.29
N PRO A 270 5.23 -5.19 3.03
CA PRO A 270 5.82 -3.87 2.87
C PRO A 270 6.35 -3.57 1.47
N ILE A 271 6.67 -4.57 0.64
CA ILE A 271 7.18 -4.38 -0.74
C ILE A 271 6.10 -3.81 -1.67
N GLN A 272 4.82 -3.99 -1.33
CA GLN A 272 3.70 -3.38 -2.04
C GLN A 272 3.79 -1.86 -2.06
N PHE A 273 4.28 -1.27 -0.97
CA PHE A 273 4.24 0.18 -0.79
C PHE A 273 5.30 0.95 -1.59
N PRO A 274 6.56 0.50 -1.74
CA PRO A 274 7.49 1.05 -2.71
C PRO A 274 6.91 1.11 -4.13
N VAL A 275 6.23 0.05 -4.57
CA VAL A 275 5.58 0.03 -5.89
C VAL A 275 4.51 1.13 -5.99
N PHE A 276 3.58 1.15 -5.02
CA PHE A 276 2.52 2.15 -4.96
C PHE A 276 3.07 3.58 -4.88
N LEU A 277 4.13 3.79 -4.09
CA LEU A 277 4.77 5.09 -3.91
C LEU A 277 5.49 5.55 -5.20
N SER A 278 6.20 4.66 -5.89
CA SER A 278 6.82 4.98 -7.17
C SER A 278 5.77 5.30 -8.24
N MET A 279 4.65 4.57 -8.27
CA MET A 279 3.50 4.88 -9.14
C MET A 279 2.93 6.27 -8.85
N LEU A 280 2.69 6.59 -7.58
CA LEU A 280 2.26 7.92 -7.16
C LEU A 280 3.24 8.99 -7.64
N ARG A 281 4.53 8.85 -7.30
CA ARG A 281 5.57 9.82 -7.66
C ARG A 281 5.64 10.06 -9.16
N ALA A 282 5.56 9.02 -9.97
CA ALA A 282 5.59 9.15 -11.43
C ALA A 282 4.42 9.96 -12.00
N VAL A 283 3.26 9.99 -11.32
CA VAL A 283 2.05 10.67 -11.80
C VAL A 283 1.83 12.04 -11.13
N PHE A 284 2.35 12.25 -9.92
CA PHE A 284 2.19 13.51 -9.19
C PHE A 284 2.85 14.70 -9.92
N PRO A 285 2.19 15.84 -10.18
CA PRO A 285 2.76 16.90 -11.02
C PRO A 285 3.98 17.61 -10.42
N SER A 286 4.06 17.68 -9.11
CA SER A 286 5.11 18.41 -8.39
C SER A 286 6.39 17.58 -8.29
N ARG A 287 7.54 18.25 -8.34
CA ARG A 287 8.83 17.67 -7.98
C ARG A 287 8.95 17.34 -6.49
N GLU A 288 8.12 17.97 -5.66
CA GLU A 288 8.20 17.93 -4.19
C GLU A 288 7.28 16.89 -3.54
N VAL A 289 6.16 16.50 -4.16
CA VAL A 289 5.21 15.58 -3.52
C VAL A 289 5.65 14.14 -3.77
N VAL A 290 6.56 13.66 -2.92
CA VAL A 290 6.25 12.83 -1.74
C VAL A 290 7.51 12.85 -0.87
N TRP A 291 7.78 14.01 -0.27
CA TRP A 291 8.81 14.25 0.73
C TRP A 291 8.34 15.25 1.76
#